data_AF-A0A969JXA7-F1
#
_entry.id   AF-A0A969JXA7-F1
#
_cell.length_a   1.000
_cell.length_b   1.000
_cell.length_c   1.000
_cell.angle_alpha   90.00
_cell.angle_beta   90.00
_cell.angle_gamma   90.00
#
_symmetry.space_group_name_H-M   'P 1'
#
loop_
_entity.id
_entity.type
_entity.pdbx_description
1 polymer ?
#
loop_
_entity_poly.entity_id
_entity_poly.type
_entity_poly.pdbx_seq_one_letter_code
_entity_poly.pdbx_strand_id
1 'polypeptide(L)' 'MGDVIKFVRRTPKAVAKDAAKALKQKANGRTLCDRGFHRWLVESRKPFDVKQGRLVTLHRCERCGTTKTSLT' A
#
# COMPACT_ATOMS: atom_id res chain seq x y z
N MET A 1 -33.46 1.44 -30.91
CA MET A 1 -32.15 2.07 -30.64
C MET A 1 -31.29 1.08 -29.86
N GLY A 2 -30.34 0.44 -30.52
CA GLY A 2 -29.44 -0.53 -29.89
C GLY A 2 -28.01 -0.25 -30.35
N ASP A 3 -27.16 0.18 -29.43
CA ASP A 3 -25.76 0.47 -29.71
C ASP A 3 -24.98 -0.82 -29.96
N VAL A 4 -24.37 -0.92 -31.14
CA VAL A 4 -23.54 -2.05 -31.55
C VAL A 4 -22.21 -1.97 -30.80
N ILE A 5 -21.99 -2.89 -29.86
CA ILE A 5 -20.73 -3.02 -29.12
C ILE A 5 -19.63 -3.44 -30.11
N LYS A 6 -18.74 -2.50 -30.45
CA LYS A 6 -17.57 -2.74 -31.31
C LYS A 6 -16.48 -3.48 -30.53
N PHE A 7 -16.32 -4.77 -30.78
CA PHE A 7 -15.20 -5.57 -30.27
C PHE A 7 -13.89 -5.22 -31.01
N VAL A 8 -13.19 -4.18 -30.56
CA VAL A 8 -11.86 -3.83 -31.08
C VAL A 8 -10.79 -4.71 -30.45
N ARG A 9 -9.99 -5.37 -31.30
CA ARG A 9 -8.79 -6.12 -30.89
C ARG A 9 -7.68 -5.14 -30.52
N ARG A 10 -7.21 -5.19 -29.26
CA ARG A 10 -6.06 -4.40 -28.81
C ARG A 10 -4.75 -4.94 -29.37
N THR A 11 -3.82 -4.06 -29.71
CA THR A 11 -2.48 -4.43 -30.17
C THR A 11 -1.60 -4.89 -29.00
N PRO A 12 -0.62 -5.79 -29.22
CA PRO A 12 0.25 -6.30 -28.16
C PRO A 12 1.05 -5.19 -27.44
N LYS A 13 1.41 -4.10 -28.13
CA LYS A 13 2.04 -2.92 -27.51
C LYS A 13 1.15 -2.22 -26.49
N ALA A 14 -0.16 -2.15 -26.72
CA ALA A 14 -1.10 -1.54 -25.79
C ALA A 14 -1.20 -2.35 -24.49
N VAL A 15 -1.29 -3.69 -24.61
CA VAL A 15 -1.32 -4.59 -23.45
C VAL A 15 -0.05 -4.48 -22.60
N ALA A 16 1.13 -4.42 -23.24
CA ALA A 16 2.40 -4.22 -22.53
C ALA A 16 2.49 -2.86 -21.81
N LYS A 17 1.95 -1.80 -22.42
CA LYS A 17 1.92 -0.45 -21.84
C LYS A 17 1.04 -0.39 -20.59
N ASP A 18 -0.11 -1.04 -20.61
CA ASP A 18 -1.02 -1.11 -19.47
C ASP A 18 -0.39 -1.89 -18.30
N ALA A 19 0.30 -3.00 -18.60
CA ALA A 19 1.04 -3.78 -17.61
C ALA A 19 2.17 -2.97 -16.96
N ALA A 20 2.95 -2.23 -17.75
CA ALA A 20 4.00 -1.34 -17.25
C ALA A 20 3.44 -0.22 -16.36
N LYS A 21 2.28 0.36 -16.74
CA LYS A 21 1.59 1.38 -15.94
C LYS A 21 1.11 0.82 -14.60
N ALA A 22 0.56 -0.39 -14.57
CA ALA A 22 0.14 -1.07 -13.35
C ALA A 22 1.32 -1.37 -12.41
N LEU A 23 2.46 -1.79 -12.96
CA LEU A 23 3.67 -2.02 -12.16
C LEU A 23 4.20 -0.71 -11.55
N LYS A 24 4.24 0.37 -12.32
CA LYS A 24 4.66 1.69 -11.84
C LYS A 24 3.78 2.18 -10.68
N GLN A 25 2.46 1.98 -10.78
CA GLN A 25 1.53 2.36 -9.71
C GLN A 25 1.78 1.57 -8.41
N LYS A 26 2.11 0.28 -8.50
CA LYS A 26 2.44 -0.55 -7.33
C LYS A 26 3.77 -0.18 -6.68
N ALA A 27 4.73 0.30 -7.48
CA ALA A 27 6.05 0.70 -7.00
C ALA A 27 6.07 2.13 -6.41
N ASN A 28 5.10 2.98 -6.77
CA ASN A 28 5.02 4.35 -6.29
C ASN A 28 4.90 4.39 -4.76
N GLY A 29 5.91 4.97 -4.10
CA GLY A 29 5.92 5.19 -2.64
C GLY A 29 6.48 4.04 -1.80
N ARG A 30 6.77 2.87 -2.41
CA ARG A 30 7.26 1.68 -1.68
C ARG A 30 8.79 1.62 -1.56
N THR A 31 9.51 2.19 -2.54
CA THR A 31 10.98 2.19 -2.63
C THR A 31 11.71 2.73 -1.40
N LEU A 32 11.15 3.75 -0.74
CA LEU A 32 11.71 4.31 0.50
C LEU A 32 11.47 3.38 1.70
N CYS A 33 10.31 2.72 1.74
CA CYS A 33 9.99 1.76 2.80
C CYS A 33 10.83 0.50 2.69
N ASP A 34 11.12 0.02 1.47
CA ASP A 34 12.00 -1.14 1.23
C ASP A 34 13.43 -0.90 1.76
N ARG A 35 13.87 0.36 1.85
CA ARG A 35 15.18 0.76 2.41
C ARG A 35 15.13 1.07 3.92
N GLY A 36 13.99 0.88 4.59
CA GLY A 36 13.83 1.15 6.03
C GLY A 36 13.41 2.59 6.39
N PHE A 37 13.21 3.47 5.40
CA PHE A 37 12.72 4.84 5.64
C PHE A 37 11.20 4.87 5.70
N HIS A 38 10.64 4.44 6.82
CA HIS A 38 9.20 4.46 7.06
C HIS A 38 8.70 5.83 7.50
N ARG A 39 7.47 6.18 7.10
CA ARG A 39 6.77 7.37 7.60
C ARG A 39 5.77 6.89 8.65
N TRP A 40 6.18 6.94 9.90
CA TRP A 40 5.42 6.42 11.04
C TRP A 40 4.32 7.39 11.44
N LEU A 41 3.08 6.90 11.47
CA LEU A 41 1.93 7.59 12.05
C LEU A 41 1.54 6.89 13.34
N VAL A 42 1.21 7.64 14.39
CA VAL A 42 0.77 7.08 15.66
C VAL A 42 -0.69 6.66 15.53
N GLU A 43 -1.00 5.39 15.76
CA GLU A 43 -2.35 4.86 15.74
C GLU A 43 -2.84 4.66 17.18
N SER A 44 -3.61 5.63 17.68
CA SER A 44 -4.14 5.65 19.06
C SER A 44 -5.26 4.61 19.34
N ARG A 45 -5.61 3.77 18.36
CA ARG A 45 -6.75 2.86 18.45
C ARG A 45 -6.52 1.66 19.38
N LYS A 46 -5.27 1.33 19.72
CA LYS A 46 -4.98 0.18 20.59
C LYS A 46 -3.84 0.47 21.56
N PRO A 47 -4.14 1.19 22.65
CA PRO A 47 -3.12 1.60 23.59
C PRO A 47 -2.68 0.48 24.54
N PHE A 48 -3.38 -0.67 24.62
CA PHE A 48 -3.06 -1.75 25.58
C PHE A 48 -2.82 -3.10 24.88
N ASP A 49 -1.65 -3.70 25.10
CA ASP A 49 -1.31 -5.03 24.60
C ASP A 49 -1.61 -6.10 25.66
N VAL A 50 -2.62 -6.95 25.41
CA VAL A 50 -3.08 -7.99 26.35
C VAL A 50 -2.00 -9.03 26.63
N LYS A 51 -1.11 -9.31 25.68
CA LYS A 51 -0.05 -10.31 25.87
C LYS A 51 1.08 -9.77 26.74
N GLN A 52 1.36 -8.47 26.66
CA GLN A 52 2.42 -7.83 27.44
C GLN A 52 1.93 -7.16 28.72
N GLY A 53 0.61 -7.05 28.91
CA GLY A 53 0.00 -6.50 30.12
C GLY A 53 0.32 -5.02 30.34
N ARG A 54 0.64 -4.27 29.28
CA ARG A 54 1.09 -2.87 29.37
C ARG A 54 0.57 -2.01 28.23
N LEU A 55 0.62 -0.71 28.44
CA LEU A 55 0.28 0.28 27.43
C LEU A 55 1.40 0.33 26.36
N VAL A 56 1.02 0.21 25.10
CA VAL A 56 1.93 0.27 23.95
C VAL A 56 1.46 1.32 22.97
N THR A 57 2.43 1.98 22.34
CA THR A 57 2.15 2.91 21.23
C THR A 57 2.37 2.19 19.92
N LEU A 58 1.31 2.08 19.10
CA LEU A 58 1.40 1.53 17.75
C LEU A 58 1.75 2.63 16.76
N HIS A 59 2.79 2.39 15.98
CA HIS A 59 3.17 3.21 14.84
C HIS A 59 2.85 2.44 13.57
N ARG A 60 2.06 3.02 12.67
CA ARG A 60 1.75 2.44 11.36
C ARG A 60 2.36 3.29 10.26
N CYS A 61 3.03 2.65 9.31
CA CYS A 61 3.57 3.36 8.16
C CYS A 61 2.45 3.74 7.19
N GLU A 62 2.32 5.02 6.85
CA GLU A 62 1.28 5.49 5.90
C GLU A 62 1.49 4.96 4.48
N ARG A 63 2.74 4.62 4.11
CA ARG A 63 3.12 4.21 2.76
C ARG A 63 2.95 2.71 2.52
N CYS A 64 3.48 1.89 3.42
CA CYS A 64 3.52 0.43 3.26
C CYS A 64 2.60 -0.32 4.23
N GLY A 65 2.03 0.36 5.22
CA GLY A 65 1.13 -0.25 6.21
C GLY A 65 1.83 -1.07 7.30
N THR A 66 3.16 -1.21 7.27
CA THR A 66 3.94 -1.88 8.32
C THR A 66 3.67 -1.26 9.68
N THR A 67 3.53 -2.07 10.72
CA THR A 67 3.32 -1.62 12.10
C THR A 67 4.55 -1.86 12.96
N LYS A 68 4.88 -0.91 13.83
CA LYS A 68 5.92 -1.01 14.86
C LYS A 68 5.31 -0.65 16.21
N THR A 69 5.46 -1.52 17.20
CA THR A 69 5.11 -1.24 18.60
C THR A 69 6.31 -0.60 19.30
N SER A 70 6.12 0.58 19.89
CA SER A 70 7.05 1.12 20.88
C SER A 70 6.49 0.88 22.27
N LEU A 71 7.34 0.37 23.17
CA LEU A 71 7.04 0.33 24.59
C LEU A 71 7.18 1.75 25.12
N THR A 72 6.22 2.16 25.94
CA THR A 72 6.24 3.44 26.65
C THR A 72 6.61 3.19 28.09
#